data_AF-A0ABC9YAB2-F1
#
_entry.id   AF-A0ABC9YAB2-F1
#
_cell.length_a   1.000
_cell.length_b   1.000
_cell.length_c   1.000
_cell.angle_alpha   90.00
_cell.angle_beta   90.00
_cell.angle_gamma   90.00
#
_symmetry.space_group_name_H-M   'P 1'
#
loop_
_entity.id
_entity.type
_entity.pdbx_description
1 polymer ?
#
loop_
_entity_poly.entity_id
_entity_poly.type
_entity_poly.pdbx_seq_one_letter_code
_entity_poly.pdbx_strand_id
1 'polypeptide(L)'
;MNFTPPMTAAMPDMLELQYELELKAAKWYATMDIANAFFSIPLVAECRPQFAFTWRGVQYTWNRLPQGWKHSPTICHGLIQTALEKGEAPEHLQYIDDIIVWGNSAEEVSEKGKKIIQILLQAGFAIK
;
A
#
# COMPACT_ATOMS: atom_id res chain seq x y z
N MET A 1 -22.30 -2.72 -20.87
CA MET A 1 -21.13 -3.07 -20.03
C MET A 1 -20.63 -1.78 -19.42
N ASN A 2 -20.69 -1.62 -18.09
CA ASN A 2 -20.13 -0.46 -17.43
C ASN A 2 -18.61 -0.61 -17.41
N PHE A 3 -17.95 0.00 -18.40
CA PHE A 3 -16.50 0.12 -18.41
C PHE A 3 -16.11 1.13 -17.33
N THR A 4 -15.52 0.65 -16.24
CA THR A 4 -14.76 1.52 -15.34
C THR A 4 -13.52 1.97 -16.12
N PRO A 5 -13.36 3.27 -16.41
CA PRO A 5 -12.15 3.77 -17.06
C PRO A 5 -10.92 3.39 -16.21
N PRO A 6 -9.75 3.14 -16.84
CA PRO A 6 -8.54 2.90 -16.08
C PRO A 6 -8.27 4.10 -15.17
N MET A 7 -8.16 3.84 -13.86
CA MET A 7 -7.65 4.85 -12.94
C MET A 7 -6.22 5.20 -13.38
N THR A 8 -5.89 6.48 -13.39
CA THR A 8 -4.53 6.98 -13.65
C THR A 8 -3.54 6.16 -12.82
N ALA A 9 -2.46 5.70 -13.45
CA ALA A 9 -1.42 4.95 -12.76
C ALA A 9 -0.80 5.86 -11.69
N ALA A 10 -1.19 5.64 -10.43
CA ALA A 10 -0.61 6.32 -9.28
C ALA A 10 0.70 5.66 -8.82
N MET A 11 1.04 4.50 -9.38
CA MET A 11 2.23 3.75 -8.98
C MET A 11 3.45 4.18 -9.79
N PRO A 12 4.58 4.50 -9.14
CA PRO A 12 5.82 4.82 -9.83
C PRO A 12 6.36 3.59 -10.59
N ASP A 13 7.11 3.86 -11.66
CA ASP A 13 7.81 2.82 -12.41
C ASP A 13 8.92 2.20 -11.54
N MET A 14 9.14 0.89 -11.68
CA MET A 14 10.11 0.18 -10.85
C MET A 14 11.56 0.62 -11.13
N LEU A 15 11.88 0.95 -12.39
CA LEU A 15 13.22 1.44 -12.75
C LEU A 15 13.45 2.86 -12.20
N GLU A 16 12.42 3.70 -12.21
CA GLU A 16 12.48 5.03 -11.59
C GLU A 16 12.71 4.93 -10.07
N LEU A 17 11.99 4.04 -9.38
CA LEU A 17 12.20 3.78 -7.96
C LEU A 17 13.61 3.27 -7.66
N GLN A 18 14.11 2.34 -8.46
CA GLN A 18 15.47 1.82 -8.29
C GLN A 18 16.51 2.93 -8.47
N TYR A 19 16.35 3.76 -9.49
CA TYR A 19 17.23 4.89 -9.74
C TYR A 19 17.22 5.90 -8.57
N GLU A 20 16.04 6.24 -8.05
CA GLU A 20 15.89 7.10 -6.87
C GLU A 20 16.62 6.53 -5.65
N LEU A 21 16.49 5.22 -5.38
CA LEU A 21 17.19 4.55 -4.26
C LEU A 21 18.71 4.63 -4.39
N GLU A 22 19.23 4.40 -5.60
CA GLU A 22 20.65 4.48 -5.90
C GLU A 22 21.19 5.90 -5.70
N LEU A 23 20.40 6.92 -6.06
CA LEU A 23 20.75 8.33 -5.85
C LEU A 23 20.80 8.76 -4.39
N LYS A 24 20.03 8.12 -3.48
CA LYS A 24 20.06 8.50 -2.05
C LYS A 24 21.42 8.26 -1.39
N ALA A 25 22.24 7.34 -1.93
CA ALA A 25 23.58 7.02 -1.46
C ALA A 25 23.68 6.87 0.07
N ALA A 26 22.64 6.30 0.70
CA ALA A 26 22.53 6.23 2.14
C ALA A 26 23.35 5.07 2.71
N LYS A 27 23.74 5.18 3.98
CA LYS A 27 24.49 4.12 4.66
C LYS A 27 23.58 2.99 5.16
N TRP A 28 22.34 3.34 5.52
CA TRP A 28 21.38 2.42 6.08
C TRP A 28 20.05 2.53 5.34
N TYR A 29 19.46 1.37 5.08
CA TYR A 29 18.13 1.22 4.52
C TYR A 29 17.34 0.25 5.39
N ALA A 30 16.05 0.51 5.55
CA ALA A 30 15.12 -0.44 6.12
C ALA A 30 13.88 -0.53 5.25
N THR A 31 13.35 -1.74 5.13
CA THR A 31 12.11 -2.03 4.42
C THR A 31 11.04 -2.44 5.42
N MET A 32 9.79 -2.12 5.11
CA MET A 32 8.63 -2.60 5.85
C MET A 32 7.55 -3.05 4.88
N ASP A 33 6.85 -4.11 5.26
CA ASP A 33 5.79 -4.75 4.49
C ASP A 33 4.46 -4.57 5.24
N ILE A 34 3.45 -4.05 4.55
CA ILE A 34 2.10 -3.87 5.12
C ILE A 34 1.34 -5.18 5.02
N ALA A 35 1.19 -5.85 6.16
CA ALA A 35 0.54 -7.15 6.25
C ALA A 35 -0.91 -7.10 5.76
N ASN A 36 -1.22 -7.92 4.76
CA ASN A 36 -2.57 -8.06 4.20
C ASN A 36 -3.16 -6.71 3.75
N ALA A 37 -2.36 -5.86 3.11
CA ALA A 37 -2.73 -4.49 2.76
C ALA A 37 -4.08 -4.39 2.02
N PHE A 38 -4.35 -5.28 1.06
CA PHE A 38 -5.64 -5.31 0.36
C PHE A 38 -6.79 -5.66 1.31
N PHE A 39 -6.62 -6.66 2.18
CA PHE A 39 -7.66 -7.05 3.12
C PHE A 39 -7.89 -6.05 4.26
N SER A 40 -6.99 -5.08 4.44
CA SER A 40 -7.19 -3.95 5.33
C SER A 40 -8.22 -2.95 4.79
N ILE A 41 -8.50 -2.98 3.48
CA ILE A 41 -9.37 -2.00 2.81
C ILE A 41 -10.81 -2.51 2.72
N PRO A 42 -11.80 -1.84 3.37
CA PRO A 42 -13.21 -2.22 3.30
C PRO A 42 -13.79 -2.02 1.90
N LEU A 43 -14.61 -2.99 1.44
CA LEU A 43 -15.50 -2.77 0.31
C LEU A 43 -16.84 -2.20 0.79
N VAL A 44 -17.25 -1.10 0.15
CA VAL A 44 -18.62 -0.56 0.27
C VAL A 44 -19.63 -1.63 -0.18
N ALA A 45 -20.78 -1.69 0.49
CA ALA A 45 -21.73 -2.80 0.36
C ALA A 45 -22.21 -2.97 -1.08
N GLU A 46 -22.37 -1.86 -1.79
CA GLU A 46 -22.84 -1.75 -3.17
C GLU A 46 -21.85 -2.36 -4.18
N CYS A 47 -20.55 -2.42 -3.84
CA CYS A 47 -19.51 -3.00 -4.70
C CYS A 47 -19.35 -4.51 -4.50
N ARG A 48 -19.77 -5.08 -3.36
CA ARG A 48 -19.54 -6.49 -3.02
C ARG A 48 -20.13 -7.45 -4.08
N PRO A 49 -21.35 -7.26 -4.62
CA PRO A 49 -21.87 -8.17 -5.64
C PRO A 49 -20.97 -8.34 -6.88
N GLN A 50 -20.14 -7.34 -7.21
CA GLN A 50 -19.23 -7.40 -8.36
C GLN A 50 -18.08 -8.40 -8.17
N PHE A 51 -17.78 -8.77 -6.93
CA PHE A 51 -16.72 -9.71 -6.57
C PHE A 51 -17.26 -11.05 -6.08
N ALA A 52 -18.52 -11.35 -6.38
CA ALA A 52 -19.14 -12.60 -5.95
C ALA A 52 -18.55 -13.81 -6.69
N PHE A 53 -18.46 -14.94 -6.00
CA PHE A 53 -18.04 -16.22 -6.55
C PHE A 53 -18.87 -17.36 -5.96
N THR A 54 -18.93 -18.49 -6.66
CA THR A 54 -19.70 -19.66 -6.21
C THR A 54 -18.75 -20.75 -5.73
N TRP A 55 -19.00 -21.26 -4.53
CA TRP A 55 -18.29 -22.40 -3.97
C TRP A 55 -19.29 -23.43 -3.44
N ARG A 56 -19.22 -24.67 -3.93
CA ARG A 56 -20.11 -25.78 -3.54
C ARG A 56 -21.61 -25.42 -3.60
N GLY A 57 -22.02 -24.67 -4.62
CA GLY A 57 -23.41 -24.26 -4.82
C GLY A 57 -23.87 -23.08 -3.95
N VAL A 58 -22.99 -22.50 -3.13
CA VAL A 58 -23.27 -21.32 -2.30
C VAL A 58 -22.53 -20.11 -2.88
N GLN A 59 -23.20 -18.96 -2.95
CA GLN A 59 -22.60 -17.71 -3.40
C GLN A 59 -21.93 -16.99 -2.22
N TYR A 60 -20.69 -16.58 -2.44
CA TYR A 60 -19.87 -15.80 -1.51
C TYR A 60 -19.46 -14.49 -2.18
N THR A 61 -19.03 -13.54 -1.37
CA THR A 61 -18.39 -12.32 -1.85
C THR A 61 -17.36 -11.82 -0.83
N TRP A 62 -16.52 -10.89 -1.27
CA TRP A 62 -15.53 -10.23 -0.44
C TRP A 62 -16.11 -9.02 0.29
N ASN A 63 -15.79 -8.89 1.57
CA ASN A 63 -16.08 -7.68 2.37
C ASN A 63 -14.92 -6.67 2.35
N ARG A 64 -13.78 -7.08 1.80
CA ARG A 64 -12.52 -6.35 1.71
C ARG A 64 -11.99 -6.40 0.28
N LEU A 65 -11.09 -5.49 -0.08
CA LEU A 65 -10.52 -5.44 -1.42
C LEU A 65 -9.84 -6.78 -1.77
N PRO A 66 -10.27 -7.48 -2.83
CA PRO A 66 -9.78 -8.82 -3.11
C PRO A 66 -8.41 -8.81 -3.78
N GLN A 67 -7.64 -9.88 -3.55
CA GLN A 67 -6.47 -10.21 -4.37
C GLN A 67 -6.90 -10.63 -5.78
N GLY A 68 -6.05 -10.34 -6.78
CA GLY A 68 -6.31 -10.71 -8.18
C GLY A 68 -7.20 -9.74 -8.95
N TRP A 69 -7.80 -8.73 -8.31
CA TRP A 69 -8.47 -7.66 -9.04
C TRP A 69 -7.45 -6.62 -9.53
N LYS A 70 -7.48 -6.32 -10.84
CA LYS A 70 -6.47 -5.48 -11.53
C LYS A 70 -6.28 -4.08 -10.93
N HIS A 71 -7.28 -3.57 -10.22
CA HIS A 71 -7.23 -2.23 -9.62
C HIS A 71 -6.86 -2.25 -8.13
N SER A 72 -6.79 -3.41 -7.49
CA SER A 72 -6.42 -3.51 -6.08
C SER A 72 -5.07 -2.87 -5.76
N PRO A 73 -4.00 -3.07 -6.57
CA PRO A 73 -2.70 -2.43 -6.32
C PRO A 73 -2.78 -0.90 -6.32
N THR A 74 -3.43 -0.31 -7.33
CA THR A 74 -3.55 1.15 -7.47
C THR A 74 -4.35 1.77 -6.33
N ILE A 75 -5.46 1.14 -5.93
CA ILE A 75 -6.27 1.63 -4.80
C ILE A 75 -5.49 1.52 -3.49
N CYS A 76 -4.83 0.39 -3.28
CA CYS A 76 -4.04 0.18 -2.07
C CYS A 76 -2.89 1.18 -1.96
N HIS A 77 -2.12 1.34 -3.03
CA HIS A 77 -1.03 2.30 -3.11
C HIS A 77 -1.52 3.72 -2.79
N GLY A 78 -2.58 4.18 -3.46
CA GLY A 78 -3.11 5.54 -3.25
C GLY A 78 -3.66 5.79 -1.84
N LEU A 79 -4.29 4.79 -1.21
CA LEU A 79 -4.78 4.91 0.17
C LEU A 79 -3.64 4.97 1.18
N ILE A 80 -2.61 4.15 1.00
CA ILE A 80 -1.40 4.17 1.84
C ILE A 80 -0.69 5.52 1.65
N GLN A 81 -0.49 5.97 0.41
CA GLN A 81 0.12 7.26 0.10
C GLN A 81 -0.63 8.41 0.78
N THR A 82 -1.97 8.43 0.66
CA THR A 82 -2.82 9.44 1.32
C THR A 82 -2.65 9.41 2.85
N ALA A 83 -2.51 8.24 3.46
CA ALA A 83 -2.28 8.12 4.90
C ALA A 83 -0.91 8.69 5.29
N LEU A 84 0.14 8.37 4.54
CA LEU A 84 1.51 8.84 4.76
C LEU A 84 1.61 10.37 4.61
N GLU A 85 0.97 10.94 3.59
CA GLU A 85 0.89 12.40 3.38
C GLU A 85 0.17 13.10 4.54
N LYS A 86 -0.99 12.59 4.97
CA LYS A 86 -1.75 13.15 6.11
C LYS A 86 -1.01 13.06 7.44
N GLY A 87 -0.20 12.02 7.61
CA GLY A 87 0.62 11.81 8.81
C GLY A 87 1.97 12.53 8.80
N GLU A 88 2.26 13.31 7.75
CA GLU A 88 3.55 13.96 7.54
C GLU A 88 4.71 12.95 7.65
N ALA A 89 4.57 11.82 6.94
CA ALA A 89 5.58 10.78 6.93
C ALA A 89 6.96 11.36 6.55
N PRO A 90 8.04 10.86 7.18
CA PRO A 90 9.39 11.23 6.77
C PRO A 90 9.66 10.78 5.33
N GLU A 91 10.75 11.27 4.72
CA GLU A 91 11.14 10.86 3.37
C GLU A 91 11.21 9.33 3.25
N HIS A 92 10.51 8.78 2.24
CA HIS A 92 10.36 7.35 2.00
C HIS A 92 10.07 7.10 0.52
N LEU A 93 10.22 5.84 0.09
CA LEU A 93 9.71 5.34 -1.17
C LEU A 93 8.66 4.28 -0.88
N GLN A 94 7.62 4.25 -1.70
CA GLN A 94 6.50 3.33 -1.57
C GLN A 94 6.27 2.59 -2.90
N TYR A 95 6.04 1.29 -2.82
CA TYR A 95 5.55 0.50 -3.95
C TYR A 95 4.47 -0.46 -3.47
N ILE A 96 3.21 -0.20 -3.83
CA ILE A 96 2.03 -0.90 -3.29
C ILE A 96 2.05 -0.90 -1.74
N ASP A 97 2.41 -2.03 -1.14
CA ASP A 97 2.47 -2.36 0.28
C ASP A 97 3.89 -2.38 0.86
N ASP A 98 4.92 -2.26 0.02
CA ASP A 98 6.31 -2.09 0.43
C ASP A 98 6.63 -0.61 0.67
N ILE A 99 7.31 -0.32 1.78
CA ILE A 99 7.88 1.00 2.08
C ILE A 99 9.36 0.84 2.40
N ILE A 100 10.17 1.75 1.85
CA ILE A 100 11.60 1.83 2.08
C ILE A 100 11.93 3.19 2.70
N VAL A 101 12.72 3.17 3.77
CA VAL A 101 13.31 4.34 4.42
C VAL A 101 14.82 4.21 4.46
N TRP A 102 15.51 5.36 4.47
CA TRP A 102 16.97 5.42 4.45
C TRP A 102 17.51 6.51 5.37
N GLY A 103 18.81 6.42 5.68
CA GLY A 103 19.50 7.37 6.56
C GLY A 103 20.99 7.08 6.70
N ASN A 104 21.67 7.93 7.46
CA ASN A 104 23.11 7.85 7.70
C ASN A 104 23.47 7.07 8.98
N SER A 105 22.49 6.82 9.86
CA SER A 105 22.62 5.96 11.03
C SER A 105 21.44 4.98 11.15
N ALA A 106 21.66 3.90 11.89
CA ALA A 106 20.59 2.92 12.16
C ALA A 106 19.49 3.53 13.04
N GLU A 107 19.85 4.45 13.94
CA GLU A 107 18.93 5.16 14.81
C GLU A 107 17.98 6.06 14.01
N GLU A 108 18.50 6.83 13.05
CA GLU A 108 17.69 7.68 12.16
C GLU A 108 16.67 6.85 11.38
N VAL A 109 17.11 5.74 10.77
CA VAL A 109 16.25 4.84 10.02
C VAL A 109 15.20 4.20 10.93
N SER A 110 15.57 3.83 12.16
CA SER A 110 14.63 3.28 13.15
C SER A 110 13.55 4.29 13.55
N GLU A 111 13.93 5.55 13.78
CA GLU A 111 12.98 6.63 14.11
C GLU A 111 12.03 6.92 12.95
N LYS A 112 12.54 7.02 11.71
CA LYS A 112 11.71 7.16 10.51
C LYS A 112 10.73 5.99 10.39
N GLY A 113 11.23 4.77 10.57
CA GLY A 113 10.41 3.55 10.53
C GLY A 113 9.28 3.57 11.55
N LYS A 114 9.57 3.91 12.81
CA LYS A 114 8.55 4.02 13.88
C LYS A 114 7.48 5.06 13.56
N LYS A 115 7.86 6.22 13.03
CA LYS A 115 6.91 7.28 12.64
C LYS A 115 5.96 6.77 11.55
N ILE A 116 6.50 6.14 10.51
CA ILE A 116 5.67 5.56 9.43
C ILE A 116 4.72 4.49 9.97
N ILE A 117 5.22 3.56 10.78
CA ILE A 117 4.39 2.51 11.40
C ILE A 117 3.24 3.12 12.19
N GLN A 118 3.50 4.16 12.99
CA GLN A 118 2.47 4.84 13.76
C GLN A 118 1.38 5.45 12.86
N ILE A 119 1.76 6.10 11.77
CA ILE A 119 0.82 6.68 10.80
C ILE A 119 -0.06 5.59 10.18
N LEU A 120 0.54 4.48 9.75
CA LEU A 120 -0.18 3.38 9.10
C LEU A 120 -1.14 2.68 10.06
N LEU A 121 -0.73 2.46 11.31
CA LEU A 121 -1.58 1.89 12.36
C LEU A 121 -2.78 2.81 12.65
N GLN A 122 -2.57 4.13 12.72
CA GLN A 122 -3.66 5.10 12.89
C GLN A 122 -4.63 5.13 11.70
N ALA A 123 -4.14 4.85 10.49
CA ALA A 123 -4.94 4.71 9.29
C ALA A 123 -5.64 3.35 9.15
N GLY A 124 -5.40 2.41 10.07
CA GLY A 124 -6.05 1.10 10.12
C GLY A 124 -5.35 0.01 9.28
N PHE A 125 -4.12 0.24 8.84
CA PHE A 125 -3.29 -0.80 8.22
C PHE A 125 -2.56 -1.63 9.27
N ALA A 126 -2.35 -2.92 8.99
CA ALA A 126 -1.53 -3.80 9.80
C ALA A 126 -0.10 -3.87 9.24
N ILE A 127 0.90 -3.95 10.12
CA ILE A 127 2.31 -4.06 9.75
C ILE A 127 2.84 -5.43 10.18
N LYS A 128 3.74 -6.02 9.41
CA LYS A 128 4.37 -7.32 9.68
C LYS A 128 5.62 -7.21 10.55
#